data_AF-A0A932CC13-F1
#
_entry.id   AF-A0A932CC13-F1
#
_cell.length_a   1.000
_cell.length_b   1.000
_cell.length_c   1.000
_cell.angle_alpha   90.00
_cell.angle_beta   90.00
_cell.angle_gamma   90.00
#
_symmetry.space_group_name_H-M   'P 1'
#
loop_
_entity.id
_entity.type
_entity.pdbx_description
1 polymer ?
#
loop_
_entity_poly.entity_id
_entity_poly.type
_entity_poly.pdbx_seq_one_letter_code
_entity_poly.pdbx_strand_id
1 'polypeptide(L)'
;MRKVGRSLDRVIAYLGYGGAAMGVISVLIMTVMITIGALLRYLVNVNLKFVDEYGGYLLVVVVFMGLAYTMRKEAHVAADIVVSKLPKRARNGVHLATSVIALVLICMYLWSAWQFFVKSLRSGMTSVT
;
A
#
# COMPACT_ATOMS: atom_id res chain seq x y z
N MET A 1 -24.78 -3.10 28.41
CA MET A 1 -23.67 -2.61 27.54
C MET A 1 -23.09 -3.68 26.60
N ARG A 2 -23.06 -4.99 26.93
CA ARG A 2 -22.56 -6.10 26.05
C ARG A 2 -23.32 -6.37 24.74
N LYS A 3 -24.53 -5.83 24.55
CA LYS A 3 -25.32 -6.01 23.30
C LYS A 3 -24.93 -5.01 22.21
N VAL A 4 -24.59 -3.77 22.60
CA VAL A 4 -24.17 -2.70 21.67
C VAL A 4 -22.83 -3.03 21.01
N GLY A 5 -21.87 -3.56 21.79
CA GLY A 5 -20.57 -4.01 21.25
C GLY A 5 -20.71 -5.09 20.17
N ARG A 6 -21.56 -6.11 20.39
CA ARG A 6 -21.77 -7.19 19.40
C ARG A 6 -22.45 -6.74 18.11
N SER A 7 -23.33 -5.73 18.19
CA SER A 7 -23.96 -5.16 17.00
C SER A 7 -22.96 -4.32 16.19
N LEU A 8 -22.12 -3.54 16.88
CA LEU A 8 -21.03 -2.78 16.27
C LEU A 8 -20.01 -3.69 15.58
N ASP A 9 -19.56 -4.76 16.26
CA ASP A 9 -18.62 -5.72 15.70
C ASP A 9 -19.15 -6.37 14.42
N ARG A 10 -20.46 -6.62 14.36
CA ARG A 10 -21.09 -7.22 13.19
C ARG A 10 -21.17 -6.24 12.02
N VAL A 11 -21.51 -4.98 12.27
CA VAL A 11 -21.52 -3.93 11.24
C VAL A 11 -20.11 -3.70 10.70
N ILE A 12 -19.12 -3.57 11.59
CA ILE A 12 -17.70 -3.48 11.22
C ILE A 12 -17.27 -4.74 10.45
N ALA A 13 -17.81 -5.91 10.81
CA ALA A 13 -17.49 -7.13 10.12
C ALA A 13 -17.95 -7.12 8.66
N TYR A 14 -19.20 -6.73 8.42
CA TYR A 14 -19.78 -6.61 7.07
C TYR A 14 -19.08 -5.54 6.24
N LEU A 15 -18.80 -4.37 6.82
CA LEU A 15 -18.05 -3.30 6.16
C LEU A 15 -16.64 -3.77 5.76
N GLY A 16 -15.95 -4.52 6.63
CA GLY A 16 -14.64 -5.07 6.30
C GLY A 16 -14.66 -6.10 5.17
N TYR A 17 -15.67 -6.97 5.11
CA TYR A 17 -15.80 -7.93 4.00
C TYR A 17 -16.16 -7.23 2.68
N GLY A 18 -17.04 -6.23 2.72
CA GLY A 18 -17.36 -5.39 1.56
C GLY A 18 -16.14 -4.62 1.04
N GLY A 19 -15.37 -4.02 1.95
CA GLY A 19 -14.10 -3.37 1.63
C GLY A 19 -13.10 -4.32 0.99
N ALA A 20 -12.91 -5.51 1.56
CA ALA A 20 -12.01 -6.52 0.99
C ALA A 20 -12.41 -6.94 -0.43
N ALA A 21 -13.70 -7.17 -0.68
CA ALA A 21 -14.20 -7.51 -2.01
C ALA A 21 -13.96 -6.37 -3.02
N MET A 22 -14.25 -5.13 -2.63
CA MET A 22 -13.96 -3.95 -3.46
C MET A 22 -12.46 -3.79 -3.73
N GLY A 23 -11.61 -4.05 -2.74
CA GLY A 23 -10.17 -4.04 -2.89
C GLY A 23 -9.69 -5.07 -3.92
N VAL A 24 -10.16 -6.32 -3.83
CA VAL A 24 -9.79 -7.38 -4.79
C VAL A 24 -10.23 -7.03 -6.21
N ILE A 25 -11.46 -6.53 -6.39
CA ILE A 25 -11.97 -6.09 -7.70
C ILE A 25 -11.10 -4.96 -8.25
N SER A 26 -10.75 -3.99 -7.40
CA SER A 26 -9.92 -2.84 -7.79
C SER A 26 -8.51 -3.27 -8.21
N VAL A 27 -7.88 -4.22 -7.50
CA VAL A 27 -6.57 -4.78 -7.88
C VAL A 27 -6.63 -5.47 -9.23
N LEU A 28 -7.67 -6.27 -9.49
CA LEU A 28 -7.83 -6.97 -10.75
C LEU A 28 -7.95 -5.99 -11.92
N ILE A 29 -8.81 -4.97 -11.78
CA ILE A 29 -8.99 -3.92 -12.79
C ILE A 29 -7.68 -3.17 -13.01
N MET A 30 -7.01 -2.75 -11.94
CA MET A 30 -5.72 -2.04 -12.00
C MET A 30 -4.65 -2.88 -12.72
N THR A 31 -4.56 -4.17 -12.41
CA THR A 31 -3.57 -5.08 -13.01
C THR A 31 -3.80 -5.23 -14.51
N VAL A 32 -5.04 -5.45 -14.93
CA VAL A 32 -5.39 -5.57 -16.36
C VAL A 32 -5.09 -4.27 -17.09
N MET A 33 -5.49 -3.13 -16.52
CA MET A 33 -5.31 -1.82 -17.15
C MET A 33 -3.84 -1.45 -17.31
N ILE A 34 -3.02 -1.66 -16.29
CA ILE A 34 -1.57 -1.41 -16.35
C ILE A 34 -0.90 -2.39 -17.32
N THR A 35 -1.31 -3.65 -17.36
CA THR A 35 -0.75 -4.65 -18.29
C THR A 35 -1.04 -4.26 -19.74
N ILE A 36 -2.28 -3.88 -20.06
CA ILE A 36 -2.65 -3.38 -21.39
C ILE A 36 -1.84 -2.13 -21.73
N GLY A 37 -1.78 -1.15 -20.83
CA GLY A 37 -0.98 0.06 -21.02
C GLY A 37 0.50 -0.22 -21.28
N ALA A 38 1.09 -1.17 -20.54
CA ALA A 38 2.47 -1.60 -20.74
C ALA A 38 2.66 -2.29 -22.10
N LEU A 39 1.75 -3.19 -22.49
CA LEU A 39 1.81 -3.86 -23.79
C LEU A 39 1.73 -2.85 -24.94
N LEU A 40 0.80 -1.89 -24.90
CA LEU A 40 0.71 -0.83 -25.91
C LEU A 40 1.95 0.07 -25.94
N ARG A 41 2.53 0.36 -24.77
CA ARG A 41 3.77 1.14 -24.67
C ARG A 41 4.96 0.42 -25.29
N TYR A 42 5.10 -0.89 -25.10
CA TYR A 42 6.24 -1.65 -25.63
C TYR A 42 6.06 -2.13 -27.07
N LEU A 43 4.83 -2.51 -27.48
CA LEU A 43 4.55 -3.05 -28.81
C LEU A 43 4.23 -1.97 -29.84
N VAL A 44 3.48 -0.94 -29.43
CA VAL A 44 2.91 0.08 -30.32
C VAL A 44 3.52 1.47 -30.05
N ASN A 45 4.37 1.60 -29.02
CA ASN A 45 4.99 2.86 -28.58
C ASN A 45 3.97 3.99 -28.30
N VAL A 46 2.73 3.61 -27.95
CA VAL A 46 1.65 4.53 -27.57
C VAL A 46 1.55 4.56 -26.05
N ASN A 47 1.65 5.76 -25.48
CA ASN A 47 1.55 5.94 -24.03
C ASN A 47 0.15 6.45 -23.64
N LEU A 48 -0.63 5.62 -22.95
CA LEU A 48 -1.96 5.96 -22.46
C LEU A 48 -1.86 6.66 -21.10
N LYS A 49 -1.83 8.00 -21.08
CA LYS A 49 -1.74 8.81 -19.85
C LYS A 49 -2.85 8.49 -18.83
N PHE A 50 -4.06 8.19 -19.30
CA PHE A 50 -5.18 7.81 -18.44
C PHE A 50 -4.87 6.59 -17.56
N VAL A 51 -4.04 5.66 -18.01
CA VAL A 51 -3.71 4.44 -17.23
C VAL A 51 -2.96 4.79 -15.94
N ASP A 52 -2.10 5.81 -15.97
CA ASP A 52 -1.33 6.24 -14.80
C ASP A 52 -2.23 6.97 -13.78
N GLU A 53 -3.16 7.83 -14.25
CA GLU A 53 -4.11 8.55 -13.39
C GLU A 53 -5.10 7.61 -12.70
N TYR A 54 -5.80 6.77 -13.48
CA TYR A 54 -6.76 5.81 -12.93
C TYR A 54 -6.06 4.74 -12.08
N GLY A 55 -4.83 4.35 -12.44
CA GLY A 55 -4.00 3.45 -11.64
C GLY A 55 -3.71 4.02 -10.24
N GLY A 56 -3.42 5.31 -10.15
CA GLY A 56 -3.25 6.01 -8.88
C GLY A 56 -4.51 6.00 -8.01
N TYR A 57 -5.68 6.28 -8.59
CA TYR A 57 -6.96 6.24 -7.86
C TYR A 57 -7.33 4.84 -7.39
N LEU A 58 -7.13 3.83 -8.23
CA LEU A 58 -7.37 2.42 -7.87
C LEU A 58 -6.44 1.97 -6.74
N LEU A 59 -5.16 2.38 -6.78
CA LEU A 59 -4.20 2.07 -5.72
C LEU A 59 -4.68 2.60 -4.35
N VAL A 60 -5.21 3.83 -4.31
CA VAL A 60 -5.78 4.41 -3.08
C VAL A 60 -6.91 3.52 -2.55
N VAL A 61 -7.87 3.14 -3.40
CA VAL A 61 -9.00 2.28 -3.00
C VAL A 61 -8.50 0.94 -2.44
N VAL A 62 -7.55 0.30 -3.13
CA VAL A 62 -6.97 -0.98 -2.71
C VAL A 62 -6.30 -0.87 -1.35
N VAL A 63 -5.46 0.16 -1.16
CA VAL A 63 -4.69 0.33 0.08
C VAL A 63 -5.63 0.57 1.26
N PHE A 64 -6.55 1.53 1.16
CA PHE A 64 -7.43 1.86 2.29
C PHE A 64 -8.43 0.74 2.60
N MET A 65 -9.02 0.12 1.57
CA MET A 65 -9.99 -0.96 1.79
C MET A 65 -9.32 -2.27 2.24
N GLY A 66 -8.13 -2.58 1.71
CA GLY A 66 -7.31 -3.71 2.16
C GLY A 66 -6.78 -3.52 3.59
N LEU A 67 -6.40 -2.30 3.95
CA LEU A 67 -5.91 -1.97 5.30
C LEU A 67 -7.03 -2.08 6.34
N ALA A 68 -8.25 -1.65 6.03
CA ALA A 68 -9.40 -1.82 6.92
C ALA A 68 -9.71 -3.30 7.23
N TYR A 69 -9.61 -4.19 6.24
CA TYR A 69 -9.81 -5.62 6.44
C TYR A 69 -8.66 -6.29 7.23
N THR A 70 -7.41 -5.94 6.90
CA THR A 70 -6.22 -6.52 7.54
C THR A 70 -6.03 -6.06 8.99
N MET A 71 -6.38 -4.81 9.31
CA MET A 71 -6.41 -4.33 10.71
C MET A 71 -7.37 -5.18 11.57
N ARG A 72 -8.54 -5.56 11.04
CA ARG A 72 -9.49 -6.41 11.77
C ARG A 72 -8.98 -7.84 11.97
N LYS A 73 -8.15 -8.34 11.06
CA LYS A 73 -7.53 -9.67 11.17
C LYS A 73 -6.22 -9.66 11.96
N GLU A 74 -5.81 -8.50 12.51
CA GLU A 74 -4.53 -8.32 13.19
C GLU A 74 -3.37 -8.95 12.40
N ALA A 75 -3.39 -8.87 11.06
CA ALA A 75 -2.41 -9.57 10.23
C ALA A 75 -0.95 -9.10 10.48
N HIS A 76 -0.78 -7.92 11.06
CA HIS A 76 0.52 -7.46 11.57
C HIS A 76 1.06 -8.35 12.71
N VAL A 77 0.17 -8.87 13.57
CA VAL A 77 0.52 -9.84 14.62
C VAL A 77 0.98 -11.16 13.99
N ALA A 78 0.49 -11.57 12.82
CA ALA A 78 0.96 -12.79 12.16
C ALA A 78 2.45 -12.73 11.78
N ALA A 79 2.94 -11.58 11.31
CA ALA A 79 4.36 -11.36 11.11
C ALA A 79 5.13 -11.41 12.44
N ASP A 80 4.54 -10.84 13.49
CA ASP A 80 5.08 -10.87 14.86
C ASP A 80 5.04 -12.28 15.51
N ILE A 81 4.14 -13.18 15.11
CA ILE A 81 4.07 -14.57 15.58
C ILE A 81 5.32 -15.34 15.14
N VAL A 82 5.79 -15.11 13.92
CA VAL A 82 7.03 -15.74 13.44
C VAL A 82 8.21 -15.27 14.28
N VAL A 83 8.29 -13.97 14.57
CA VAL A 83 9.36 -13.37 15.37
C VAL A 83 9.27 -13.75 16.86
N SER A 84 8.07 -13.95 17.39
CA SER A 84 7.84 -14.31 18.80
C SER A 84 8.13 -15.77 19.13
N LYS A 85 8.21 -16.65 18.12
CA LYS A 85 8.70 -18.04 18.27
C LYS A 85 10.21 -18.15 18.41
N LEU A 86 10.97 -17.08 18.15
CA LEU A 86 12.43 -17.09 18.28
C LEU A 86 12.88 -16.83 19.74
N PRO A 87 14.04 -17.39 20.15
CA PRO A 87 14.62 -17.09 21.45
C PRO A 87 14.93 -15.60 21.61
N LYS A 88 14.81 -15.06 22.84
CA LYS A 88 14.88 -13.62 23.17
C LYS A 88 16.06 -12.88 22.51
N ARG A 89 17.24 -13.52 22.41
CA ARG A 89 18.43 -12.94 21.77
C ARG A 89 18.29 -12.78 20.26
N ALA A 90 17.72 -13.77 19.57
CA ALA A 90 17.50 -13.72 18.13
C ALA A 90 16.37 -12.73 17.76
N ARG A 91 15.31 -12.67 18.59
CA ARG A 91 14.24 -11.67 18.43
C ARG A 91 14.76 -10.24 18.48
N ASN A 92 15.60 -9.90 19.46
CA ASN A 92 16.20 -8.57 19.55
C ASN A 92 17.11 -8.25 18.36
N GLY A 93 17.87 -9.24 17.87
CA GLY A 93 18.69 -9.09 16.67
C GLY A 93 17.85 -8.79 15.42
N VAL A 94 16.74 -9.51 15.22
CA VAL A 94 15.82 -9.29 14.09
C VAL A 94 15.13 -7.93 14.17
N HIS A 95 14.71 -7.49 15.37
CA HIS A 95 14.14 -6.15 15.54
C HIS A 95 15.17 -5.07 15.19
N LEU A 96 16.40 -5.18 15.69
CA LEU A 96 17.46 -4.23 15.39
C LEU A 96 17.77 -4.19 13.89
N ALA A 97 17.91 -5.36 13.26
CA ALA A 97 18.18 -5.45 11.82
C ALA A 97 17.05 -4.82 11.00
N THR A 98 15.79 -5.14 11.32
CA THR A 98 14.62 -4.56 10.63
C THR A 98 14.57 -3.04 10.80
N SER A 99 14.85 -2.53 12.00
CA SER A 99 14.91 -1.08 12.26
C SER A 99 16.02 -0.39 11.47
N VAL A 100 17.21 -0.98 11.38
CA VAL A 100 18.31 -0.43 10.59
C VAL A 100 17.98 -0.43 9.10
N ILE A 101 17.42 -1.53 8.58
CA ILE A 101 16.99 -1.61 7.18
C ILE A 101 15.92 -0.55 6.88
N ALA A 102 14.94 -0.40 7.76
CA ALA A 102 13.91 0.62 7.62
C ALA A 102 14.51 2.04 7.61
N LEU A 103 15.46 2.33 8.49
CA LEU A 103 16.17 3.61 8.53
C LEU A 103 16.88 3.90 7.20
N VAL A 104 17.63 2.93 6.67
CA VAL A 104 18.36 3.06 5.40
C VAL A 104 17.39 3.33 4.24
N LEU A 105 16.28 2.59 4.17
CA LEU A 105 15.26 2.80 3.15
C LEU A 105 14.66 4.21 3.26
N ILE A 106 14.28 4.65 4.46
CA ILE A 106 13.73 5.99 4.68
C ILE A 106 14.73 7.06 4.24
N CYS A 107 16.02 6.94 4.58
CA CYS A 107 17.05 7.88 4.13
C CYS A 107 17.17 7.91 2.59
N MET A 108 17.13 6.76 1.93
CA MET A 108 17.18 6.66 0.45
C MET A 108 15.96 7.33 -0.20
N TYR A 109 14.77 7.11 0.36
CA TYR A 109 13.55 7.78 -0.10
C TYR A 109 13.62 9.29 0.14
N LEU A 110 14.10 9.73 1.31
CA LEU A 110 14.26 11.15 1.62
C LEU A 110 15.21 11.83 0.64
N TRP A 111 16.33 11.19 0.34
CA TRP A 111 17.29 11.68 -0.63
C TRP A 111 16.66 11.82 -2.02
N SER A 112 15.96 10.79 -2.47
CA SER A 112 15.28 10.81 -3.77
C SER A 112 14.19 11.89 -3.84
N ALA A 113 13.40 12.03 -2.77
CA ALA A 113 12.39 13.07 -2.64
C ALA A 113 13.01 14.47 -2.65
N TRP A 114 14.15 14.67 -1.99
CA TRP A 114 14.89 15.93 -2.01
C TRP A 114 15.38 16.29 -3.42
N GLN A 115 15.94 15.32 -4.14
CA GLN A 115 16.34 15.51 -5.54
C GLN A 115 15.14 15.88 -6.42
N PHE A 116 13.99 15.22 -6.23
CA PHE A 116 12.75 15.54 -6.94
C PHE A 116 12.25 16.96 -6.61
N PHE A 117 12.29 17.34 -5.34
CA PHE A 117 11.90 18.67 -4.86
C PHE A 117 12.77 19.78 -5.47
N VAL A 118 14.09 19.64 -5.43
CA VAL A 118 15.03 20.61 -6.02
C VAL A 118 14.83 20.71 -7.53
N LYS A 119 14.59 19.59 -8.22
CA LYS A 119 14.24 19.60 -9.64
C LYS A 119 12.93 20.35 -9.89
N SER A 120 11.88 20.05 -9.13
CA SER A 120 10.57 20.71 -9.26
C SER A 120 10.67 22.24 -9.09
N LEU A 121 11.43 22.70 -8.07
CA LEU A 121 11.66 24.13 -7.82
C LEU A 121 12.40 24.83 -8.96
N ARG A 122 13.41 24.19 -9.55
CA ARG A 122 14.19 24.77 -10.66
C ARG A 122 13.41 24.78 -11.98
N SER A 123 12.52 23.81 -12.16
CA SER A 123 11.74 23.67 -13.39
C SER A 123 10.52 24.60 -13.44
N GLY A 124 10.20 25.33 -12.37
CA GLY A 124 9.03 26.22 -12.31
C GLY A 124 7.69 25.51 -12.54
N MET A 125 7.64 24.18 -12.42
CA MET A 125 6.47 23.37 -12.75
C MET A 125 5.41 23.49 -11.64
N THR A 126 4.54 24.49 -11.76
CA THR A 126 3.24 24.51 -11.08
C THR A 126 2.32 23.52 -11.81
N SER A 127 2.07 22.36 -11.20
CA SER A 127 1.12 21.32 -11.64
C SER A 127 1.21 20.94 -13.13
N VAL A 128 1.83 19.80 -13.43
CA VAL A 128 1.70 19.17 -14.75
C VAL A 128 0.24 18.71 -14.91
N THR A 129 -0.57 19.62 -15.45
CA THR A 129 -1.79 19.33 -16.18
C THR A 129 -1.45 19.57 -17.65
#